data_AF-A0A1G7MTS8-F1
#
_entry.id   AF-A0A1G7MTS8-F1
#
_cell.length_a   1.000
_cell.length_b   1.000
_cell.length_c   1.000
_cell.angle_alpha   90.00
_cell.angle_beta   90.00
_cell.angle_gamma   90.00
#
_symmetry.space_group_name_H-M   'P 1'
#
loop_
_entity.id
_entity.type
_entity.pdbx_description
1 polymer ?
#
loop_
_entity_poly.entity_id
_entity_poly.type
_entity_poly.pdbx_seq_one_letter_code
_entity_poly.pdbx_strand_id
1 'polypeptide(L)'
;MQKDLTECELQLAIFIGDLSERCYNAGWMLNLEYVLWNCILSGPQKYGHDIINESDITQLNKLSILANAWIVFDNETGETAIELEQWKKQFQIAITNNKRLISD
;
A
#
# COMPACT_ATOMS: atom_id res chain seq x y z
N MET A 1 -18.29 -11.07 -2.06
CA MET A 1 -18.80 -10.41 -0.84
C MET A 1 -17.59 -9.72 -0.26
N GLN A 2 -17.53 -8.39 -0.36
CA GLN A 2 -16.42 -7.60 0.19
C GLN A 2 -16.23 -7.99 1.66
N LYS A 3 -15.00 -8.25 2.08
CA LYS A 3 -14.69 -8.25 3.50
C LYS A 3 -15.06 -6.86 4.01
N ASP A 4 -15.90 -6.78 5.04
CA ASP A 4 -16.20 -5.50 5.68
C ASP A 4 -14.92 -5.00 6.34
N LEU A 5 -14.19 -4.13 5.65
CA LEU A 5 -13.06 -3.40 6.24
C LEU A 5 -13.61 -2.59 7.42
N THR A 6 -12.88 -2.59 8.52
CA THR A 6 -13.12 -1.64 9.61
C THR A 6 -12.94 -0.22 9.10
N GLU A 7 -13.45 0.77 9.85
CA GLU A 7 -13.32 2.18 9.45
C GLU A 7 -11.86 2.60 9.24
N CYS A 8 -10.93 2.13 10.09
CA CYS A 8 -9.51 2.44 9.97
C CYS A 8 -8.87 1.78 8.74
N GLU A 9 -9.21 0.51 8.46
CA GLU A 9 -8.74 -0.20 7.27
C GLU A 9 -9.29 0.42 5.99
N LEU A 10 -10.55 0.85 6.00
CA LEU A 10 -11.18 1.53 4.87
C LEU A 10 -10.50 2.88 4.58
N GLN A 11 -10.19 3.67 5.62
CA GLN A 11 -9.44 4.92 5.44
C GLN A 11 -8.06 4.67 4.81
N LEU A 12 -7.37 3.60 5.22
CA LEU A 12 -6.10 3.23 4.61
C LEU A 12 -6.28 2.78 3.15
N ALA A 13 -7.29 1.97 2.85
CA ALA A 13 -7.57 1.49 1.50
C ALA A 13 -7.88 2.64 0.53
N ILE A 14 -8.74 3.58 0.96
CA ILE A 14 -9.06 4.79 0.19
C ILE A 14 -7.79 5.60 -0.06
N PHE A 15 -6.97 5.82 0.96
CA PHE A 15 -5.77 6.63 0.80
C PHE A 15 -4.73 5.98 -0.13
N ILE A 16 -4.58 4.65 -0.09
CA ILE A 16 -3.73 3.91 -1.04
C ILE A 16 -4.27 4.06 -2.46
N GLY A 17 -5.59 3.93 -2.66
CA GLY A 17 -6.23 4.13 -3.95
C GLY A 17 -6.06 5.55 -4.48
N ASP A 18 -6.23 6.58 -3.64
CA ASP A 18 -6.03 7.98 -4.01
C ASP A 18 -4.59 8.26 -4.48
N LEU A 19 -3.60 7.61 -3.87
CA LEU A 19 -2.19 7.72 -4.31
C LEU A 19 -1.99 7.07 -5.68
N SER A 20 -2.63 5.93 -5.93
CA SER A 20 -2.62 5.28 -7.25
C SER A 20 -3.27 6.15 -8.31
N GLU A 21 -4.46 6.69 -8.02
CA GLU A 21 -5.19 7.57 -8.93
C GLU A 21 -4.37 8.83 -9.22
N ARG A 22 -3.78 9.46 -8.19
CA ARG A 22 -2.94 10.65 -8.37
C ARG A 22 -1.71 10.40 -9.24
N CYS A 23 -1.10 9.21 -9.15
CA CYS A 23 0.17 8.93 -9.82
C CYS A 23 0.03 8.25 -11.18
N TYR A 24 -1.12 7.61 -11.45
CA TYR A 24 -1.36 6.78 -12.62
C TYR A 24 -2.76 6.93 -13.25
N ASN A 25 -3.65 7.72 -12.66
CA ASN A 25 -5.08 7.79 -13.03
C ASN A 25 -5.73 6.39 -13.06
N ALA A 26 -5.39 5.57 -12.07
CA ALA A 26 -5.92 4.22 -11.91
C ALA A 26 -6.21 3.92 -10.43
N GLY A 27 -7.33 3.28 -10.15
CA GLY A 27 -7.75 2.97 -8.78
C GLY A 27 -6.76 2.11 -7.99
N TRP A 28 -6.23 1.03 -8.57
CA TRP A 28 -5.20 0.20 -7.93
C TRP A 28 -4.19 -0.33 -8.95
N MET A 29 -2.99 0.23 -8.94
CA MET A 29 -1.90 -0.23 -9.80
C MET A 29 -1.30 -1.55 -9.32
N LEU A 30 -0.78 -2.34 -10.26
CA LEU A 30 -0.13 -3.61 -9.94
C LEU A 30 1.08 -3.37 -9.00
N ASN A 31 1.16 -4.16 -7.93
CA ASN A 31 2.19 -4.09 -6.89
C ASN A 31 2.23 -2.78 -6.08
N LEU A 32 1.21 -1.92 -6.20
CA LEU A 32 1.12 -0.65 -5.46
C LEU A 32 1.41 -0.82 -3.97
N GLU A 33 0.85 -1.86 -3.36
CA GLU A 33 1.02 -2.17 -1.94
C GLU A 33 2.50 -2.40 -1.55
N TYR A 34 3.31 -2.97 -2.44
CA TYR A 34 4.75 -3.18 -2.22
C TYR A 34 5.53 -1.88 -2.40
N VAL A 35 5.22 -1.12 -3.46
CA VAL A 35 5.89 0.16 -3.75
C VAL A 35 5.67 1.15 -2.62
N LEU A 36 4.42 1.32 -2.16
CA LEU A 36 4.09 2.23 -1.07
C LEU A 36 4.70 1.80 0.26
N TRP A 37 4.72 0.50 0.56
CA TRP A 37 5.40 0.02 1.76
C TRP A 37 6.91 0.29 1.70
N ASN A 38 7.52 0.14 0.52
CA ASN A 38 8.91 0.51 0.33
C ASN A 38 9.14 2.01 0.59
N CYS A 39 8.25 2.90 0.13
CA CYS A 39 8.34 4.34 0.43
C CYS A 39 8.38 4.62 1.95
N ILE A 40 7.59 3.89 2.75
CA ILE A 40 7.61 4.02 4.21
C ILE A 40 9.00 3.69 4.79
N LEU A 41 9.69 2.71 4.21
CA LEU A 41 10.98 2.25 4.70
C LEU A 41 12.17 3.06 4.16
N SER A 42 12.11 3.49 2.89
CA SER A 42 13.24 4.11 2.19
C SER A 42 13.11 5.62 1.97
N GLY A 43 11.92 6.18 2.23
CA GLY A 43 11.63 7.59 2.02
C GLY A 43 10.97 7.90 0.67
N PRO A 44 10.82 9.19 0.35
CA PRO A 44 10.14 9.66 -0.86
C PRO A 44 10.73 9.10 -2.15
N GLN A 45 9.87 8.77 -3.11
CA GLN A 45 10.30 8.33 -4.44
C GLN A 45 9.30 8.73 -5.52
N LYS A 46 9.80 8.82 -6.75
CA LYS A 46 8.95 8.99 -7.93
C LYS A 46 8.05 7.77 -8.09
N TYR A 47 6.78 8.01 -8.43
CA TYR A 47 5.80 6.98 -8.72
C TYR A 47 4.88 7.48 -9.83
N GLY A 48 4.91 6.83 -10.99
CA GLY A 48 4.22 7.23 -12.20
C GLY A 48 4.60 8.65 -12.65
N HIS A 49 3.59 9.50 -12.82
CA HIS A 49 3.80 10.89 -13.22
C HIS A 49 3.94 11.87 -12.05
N ASP A 50 3.94 11.40 -10.81
CA ASP A 50 4.05 12.22 -9.60
C ASP A 50 5.08 11.62 -8.61
N ILE A 51 5.07 12.08 -7.36
CA ILE A 51 5.97 11.66 -6.29
C ILE A 51 5.14 11.25 -5.08
N ILE A 52 5.52 10.13 -4.46
CA ILE A 52 5.12 9.79 -3.10
C ILE A 52 6.04 10.55 -2.16
N ASN A 53 5.52 11.59 -1.52
CA ASN A 53 6.29 12.55 -0.72
C ASN A 53 6.28 12.20 0.78
N GLU A 54 6.97 13.00 1.60
CA GLU A 54 7.07 12.78 3.05
C GLU A 54 5.72 12.86 3.77
N SER A 55 4.81 13.73 3.32
CA SER A 55 3.45 13.83 3.88
C SER A 55 2.64 12.58 3.58
N ASP A 56 2.74 12.05 2.36
CA ASP A 56 2.09 10.81 1.97
C ASP A 56 2.58 9.64 2.82
N ILE A 57 3.91 9.53 2.99
CA ILE A 57 4.54 8.49 3.82
C ILE A 57 4.10 8.60 5.27
N THR A 58 4.08 9.81 5.82
CA THR A 58 3.66 10.07 7.21
C THR A 58 2.21 9.62 7.41
N GLN A 59 1.33 9.95 6.45
CA GLN A 59 -0.08 9.60 6.50
C GLN A 59 -0.31 8.09 6.30
N LEU A 60 0.38 7.45 5.34
CA LEU A 60 0.35 6.00 5.13
C LEU A 60 0.78 5.25 6.41
N ASN A 61 1.90 5.65 6.99
CA ASN A 61 2.42 5.00 8.19
C ASN A 61 1.43 5.17 9.36
N LYS A 62 0.90 6.37 9.57
CA LYS A 62 -0.11 6.65 10.61
C LYS A 62 -1.36 5.79 10.43
N LEU A 63 -1.93 5.74 9.22
CA LEU A 63 -3.13 4.95 8.95
C LEU A 63 -2.87 3.45 9.12
N SER A 64 -1.71 2.94 8.69
CA SER A 64 -1.35 1.53 8.87
C SER A 64 -1.24 1.11 10.34
N ILE A 65 -0.71 2.01 11.19
CA ILE A 65 -0.62 1.77 12.64
C ILE A 65 -2.02 1.80 13.27
N LEU A 66 -2.87 2.75 12.89
CA LEU A 66 -4.24 2.85 13.43
C LEU A 66 -5.10 1.64 13.04
N ALA A 67 -4.96 1.16 11.80
CA ALA A 67 -5.64 -0.03 11.32
C ALA A 67 -5.02 -1.33 11.87
N ASN A 68 -3.79 -1.28 12.41
CA ASN A 68 -2.96 -2.46 12.70
C ASN A 68 -2.87 -3.43 11.50
N ALA A 69 -2.91 -2.87 10.29
CA ALA A 69 -3.06 -3.62 9.05
C ALA A 69 -2.41 -2.90 7.87
N TRP A 70 -2.19 -3.66 6.80
CA TRP A 70 -1.87 -3.17 5.47
C TRP A 70 -2.92 -3.66 4.47
N ILE A 71 -3.19 -2.86 3.44
CA ILE A 71 -4.17 -3.22 2.42
C ILE A 71 -3.45 -3.75 1.19
N VAL A 72 -3.88 -4.90 0.72
CA VAL A 72 -3.46 -5.50 -0.54
C VAL A 72 -4.67 -5.69 -1.44
N PHE A 73 -4.44 -5.73 -2.76
CA PHE A 73 -5.51 -6.08 -3.68
C PHE A 73 -5.53 -7.59 -3.93
N ASP A 74 -6.68 -8.21 -3.65
CA ASP A 74 -6.96 -9.60 -3.96
C ASP A 74 -7.99 -9.69 -5.10
N ASN A 75 -7.76 -10.56 -6.09
CA ASN A 75 -8.61 -10.61 -7.28
C ASN A 75 -10.03 -11.13 -7.01
N GLU A 76 -10.26 -11.85 -5.91
CA GLU A 76 -11.58 -12.39 -5.55
C GLU A 76 -12.34 -11.47 -4.60
N THR A 77 -11.60 -10.84 -3.67
CA THR A 77 -12.16 -10.10 -2.54
C THR A 77 -11.95 -8.59 -2.62
N GLY A 78 -11.14 -8.11 -3.57
CA GLY A 78 -10.79 -6.70 -3.74
C GLY A 78 -9.78 -6.26 -2.68
N GLU A 79 -9.92 -5.03 -2.21
CA GLU A 79 -9.11 -4.45 -1.15
C GLU A 79 -9.25 -5.27 0.14
N THR A 80 -8.15 -5.89 0.57
CA THR A 80 -8.11 -6.82 1.69
C THR A 80 -7.08 -6.38 2.71
N ALA A 81 -7.53 -6.27 3.97
CA ALA A 81 -6.65 -6.03 5.09
C ALA A 81 -5.88 -7.30 5.50
N ILE A 82 -4.57 -7.13 5.68
CA ILE A 82 -3.64 -8.11 6.25
C ILE A 82 -3.03 -7.49 7.50
N GLU A 83 -2.95 -8.25 8.59
CA GLU A 83 -2.32 -7.79 9.83
C GLU A 83 -0.89 -7.29 9.56
N LEU A 84 -0.52 -6.16 10.18
CA LEU A 84 0.73 -5.47 9.87
C LEU A 84 1.98 -6.35 10.04
N GLU A 85 2.00 -7.20 11.07
CA GLU A 85 3.09 -8.16 11.30
C GLU A 85 3.15 -9.27 10.26
N GLN A 86 1.99 -9.70 9.75
CA GLN A 86 1.93 -10.65 8.64
C GLN A 86 2.41 -10.01 7.34
N TRP A 87 1.98 -8.78 7.06
CA TRP A 87 2.42 -8.03 5.89
C TRP A 87 3.94 -7.83 5.88
N LYS A 88 4.57 -7.41 6.99
CA LYS A 88 6.03 -7.27 7.09
C LYS A 88 6.78 -8.53 6.68
N LYS A 89 6.31 -9.70 7.12
CA LYS A 89 6.90 -11.00 6.74
C LYS A 89 6.72 -11.28 5.25
N GLN A 90 5.50 -11.08 4.73
CA GLN A 90 5.19 -11.27 3.32
C GLN A 90 6.03 -10.35 2.43
N PHE A 91 6.10 -9.07 2.77
CA PHE A 91 6.92 -8.07 2.09
C PHE A 91 8.38 -8.51 2.01
N GLN A 92 8.99 -8.90 3.15
CA GLN A 92 10.38 -9.33 3.19
C GLN A 92 10.64 -10.55 2.29
N ILE A 93 9.75 -11.53 2.30
CA ILE A 93 9.85 -12.71 1.43
C ILE A 93 9.71 -12.30 -0.04
N ALA A 94 8.72 -11.47 -0.36
CA ALA A 94 8.42 -11.02 -1.70
C ALA A 94 9.60 -10.26 -2.33
N ILE A 95 10.16 -9.27 -1.62
CA ILE A 95 11.30 -8.49 -2.14
C ILE A 95 12.60 -9.31 -2.22
N THR A 96 12.75 -10.33 -1.37
CA THR A 96 13.90 -11.25 -1.45
C THR A 96 13.83 -12.08 -2.73
N ASN A 97 12.62 -12.52 -3.10
CA ASN A 97 12.39 -13.32 -4.30
C ASN A 97 12.37 -12.49 -5.58
N ASN A 98 11.83 -11.27 -5.51
CA ASN A 98 11.70 -10.38 -6.66
C ASN A 98 11.80 -8.91 -6.25
N LYS A 99 13.01 -8.35 -6.37
CA LYS A 99 13.26 -6.92 -6.10
C LYS A 99 12.53 -5.96 -7.04
N ARG A 100 12.01 -6.44 -8.18
CA ARG A 100 11.30 -5.57 -9.14
C ARG A 100 9.91 -5.16 -8.63
N LEU A 101 9.40 -5.79 -7.58
CA LEU A 101 8.09 -5.44 -7.00
C LEU A 101 8.04 -4.03 -6.40
N ILE A 102 9.19 -3.49 -6.01
CA ILE A 102 9.33 -2.13 -5.44
C ILE A 102 9.90 -1.14 -6.45
N SER A 103 10.12 -1.58 -7.69
CA SER A 103 10.57 -0.73 -8.79
C SER A 103 9.35 -0.33 -9.60
N ASP A 104 9.08 0.96 -9.63
CA ASP A 104 8.08 1.57 -10.50
C ASP A 104 8.57 1.70 -11.94
#